data_AF-A0A931S6N1-F1
#
_entry.id   AF-A0A931S6N1-F1
#
_cell.length_a   1.000
_cell.length_b   1.000
_cell.length_c   1.000
_cell.angle_alpha   90.00
_cell.angle_beta   90.00
_cell.angle_gamma   90.00
#
_symmetry.space_group_name_H-M   'P 1'
#
loop_
_entity.id
_entity.type
_entity.pdbx_description
1 polymer ?
#
loop_
_entity_poly.entity_id
_entity_poly.type
_entity_poly.pdbx_seq_one_letter_code
_entity_poly.pdbx_strand_id
1 'polypeptide(L)'
;QLQVDAFLLEYESERAGTFEPLRFVPRGKTVVLGLVSSKVAQLESQDQLVRRIEEARRYVPLENLALSPQCGFASTMEGNLLTEDDQWRKLKLVVDTAAKVWGQA
;
A
#
# COMPACT_ATOMS: atom_id res chain seq x y z
N GLN A 1 -23.73 5.92 -1.33
CA GLN A 1 -22.29 5.98 -1.02
C GLN A 1 -21.99 4.88 -0.01
N LEU A 2 -20.85 4.18 -0.11
CA LEU A 2 -20.51 3.11 0.83
C LEU A 2 -20.26 3.69 2.23
N GLN A 3 -20.93 3.15 3.25
CA GLN A 3 -20.75 3.56 4.64
C GLN A 3 -19.63 2.73 5.29
N VAL A 4 -18.40 3.05 4.91
CA VAL A 4 -17.18 2.42 5.44
C VAL A 4 -16.22 3.48 5.93
N ASP A 5 -15.31 3.14 6.82
CA ASP A 5 -14.30 4.07 7.35
C ASP A 5 -13.03 4.09 6.50
N ALA A 6 -12.69 2.95 5.89
CA ALA A 6 -11.47 2.77 5.12
C ALA A 6 -11.69 2.01 3.81
N PHE A 7 -10.87 2.33 2.82
CA PHE A 7 -10.72 1.57 1.58
C PHE A 7 -9.32 0.96 1.53
N LEU A 8 -9.23 -0.34 1.30
CA LEU A 8 -7.97 -1.04 1.04
C LEU A 8 -7.89 -1.31 -0.46
N LEU A 9 -6.93 -0.68 -1.14
CA LEU A 9 -6.87 -0.64 -2.60
C LEU A 9 -5.52 -1.15 -3.11
N GLU A 10 -5.56 -2.11 -4.04
CA GLU A 10 -4.36 -2.69 -4.67
C GLU A 10 -3.77 -1.73 -5.72
N TYR A 11 -2.48 -1.39 -5.58
CA TYR A 11 -1.77 -0.42 -6.40
C TYR A 11 -0.30 -0.80 -6.63
N GLU A 12 0.08 -2.06 -6.43
CA GLU A 12 1.48 -2.49 -6.50
C GLU A 12 2.03 -2.59 -7.94
N SER A 13 1.16 -2.71 -8.94
CA SER A 13 1.56 -2.90 -10.34
C SER A 13 1.07 -1.76 -11.23
N GLU A 14 1.76 -1.53 -12.36
CA GLU A 14 1.34 -0.56 -13.39
C GLU A 14 -0.08 -0.81 -13.90
N ARG A 15 -0.52 -2.08 -13.84
CA ARG A 15 -1.87 -2.49 -14.24
C ARG A 15 -2.97 -1.90 -13.37
N ALA A 16 -2.66 -1.47 -12.14
CA ALA A 16 -3.59 -0.78 -11.26
C ALA A 16 -3.87 0.67 -11.70
N GLY A 17 -3.08 1.21 -12.64
CA GLY A 17 -3.23 2.56 -13.16
C GLY A 17 -2.72 3.63 -12.18
N THR A 18 -3.30 4.82 -12.27
CA THR A 18 -2.88 6.01 -11.50
C THR A 18 -3.75 6.21 -10.25
N PHE A 19 -3.33 7.14 -9.38
CA PHE A 19 -4.11 7.54 -8.19
C PHE A 19 -5.22 8.56 -8.50
N GLU A 20 -5.42 8.98 -9.75
CA GLU A 20 -6.47 9.93 -10.13
C GLU A 20 -7.87 9.56 -9.61
N PRO A 21 -8.30 8.29 -9.59
CA PRO A 21 -9.60 7.91 -9.05
C PRO A 21 -9.79 8.24 -7.56
N LEU A 22 -8.70 8.43 -6.79
CA LEU A 22 -8.79 8.79 -5.38
C LEU A 22 -9.47 10.15 -5.15
N ARG A 23 -9.56 11.01 -6.18
CA ARG A 23 -10.33 12.27 -6.13
C ARG A 23 -11.82 12.07 -5.83
N PHE A 24 -12.34 10.86 -6.02
CA PHE A 24 -13.72 10.50 -5.75
C PHE A 24 -13.93 9.92 -4.34
N VAL A 25 -12.84 9.70 -3.58
CA VAL A 25 -12.93 9.23 -2.18
C VAL A 25 -13.54 10.35 -1.34
N PRO A 26 -14.59 10.06 -0.55
CA PRO A 26 -15.19 11.07 0.32
C PRO A 26 -14.18 11.58 1.35
N ARG A 27 -14.27 12.86 1.71
CA ARG A 27 -13.39 13.44 2.74
C ARG A 27 -13.53 12.70 4.07
N GLY A 28 -12.43 12.60 4.81
CA GLY A 28 -12.37 11.95 6.12
C GLY A 28 -12.39 10.42 6.09
N LYS A 29 -12.30 9.80 4.90
CA LYS A 29 -12.10 8.35 4.75
C LYS A 29 -10.62 8.02 4.67
N THR A 30 -10.23 6.91 5.29
CA THR A 30 -8.86 6.40 5.18
C THR A 30 -8.70 5.63 3.88
N VAL A 31 -7.58 5.84 3.18
CA VAL A 31 -7.19 5.03 2.02
C VAL A 31 -5.89 4.30 2.37
N VAL A 32 -5.97 2.98 2.42
CA VAL A 32 -4.82 2.09 2.58
C VAL A 32 -4.31 1.72 1.20
N LEU A 33 -3.10 2.17 0.89
CA LEU A 33 -2.42 1.92 -0.38
C LEU A 33 -1.70 0.56 -0.30
N GLY A 34 -2.23 -0.42 -1.02
CA GLY A 34 -1.62 -1.74 -1.19
C GLY A 34 -0.49 -1.69 -2.21
N LEU A 35 0.70 -1.24 -1.78
CA LEU A 35 1.85 -1.00 -2.67
C LEU A 35 2.93 -2.08 -2.61
N VAL A 36 2.91 -2.92 -1.57
CA VAL A 36 3.86 -4.02 -1.40
C VAL A 36 3.24 -5.30 -1.95
N SER A 37 3.89 -5.98 -2.89
CA SER A 37 3.32 -7.19 -3.45
C SER A 37 3.31 -8.31 -2.41
N SER A 38 2.19 -9.04 -2.33
CA SER A 38 2.06 -10.25 -1.51
C SER A 38 2.28 -11.53 -2.32
N LYS A 39 2.78 -11.41 -3.57
CA LYS A 39 2.80 -12.48 -4.58
C LYS A 39 4.20 -12.80 -5.10
N VAL A 40 5.13 -11.83 -5.05
CA VAL A 40 6.53 -12.02 -5.47
C VAL A 40 7.50 -11.81 -4.31
N ALA A 41 8.56 -12.61 -4.24
CA ALA A 41 9.56 -12.53 -3.17
C ALA A 41 10.45 -11.28 -3.24
N GLN A 42 10.55 -10.63 -4.41
CA GLN A 42 11.32 -9.40 -4.57
C GLN A 42 10.78 -8.32 -3.64
N LEU A 43 11.68 -7.69 -2.88
CA LEU A 43 11.35 -6.54 -2.05
C LEU A 43 11.27 -5.28 -2.90
N GLU A 44 10.25 -4.49 -2.62
CA GLU A 44 10.05 -3.18 -3.20
C GLU A 44 11.09 -2.19 -2.66
N SER A 45 11.44 -1.18 -3.47
CA SER A 45 12.29 -0.10 -2.99
C SER A 45 11.52 0.83 -2.06
N GLN A 46 12.04 1.04 -0.85
CA GLN A 46 11.44 1.99 0.09
C GLN A 46 11.29 3.39 -0.52
N ASP A 47 12.27 3.86 -1.28
CA ASP A 47 12.20 5.17 -1.91
C ASP A 47 11.11 5.25 -3.00
N GLN A 48 10.86 4.15 -3.71
CA GLN A 48 9.73 4.07 -4.63
C GLN A 48 8.39 4.11 -3.88
N LEU A 49 8.27 3.39 -2.76
CA LEU A 49 7.07 3.41 -1.93
C LEU A 49 6.76 4.83 -1.41
N VAL A 50 7.77 5.54 -0.91
CA VAL A 50 7.63 6.94 -0.46
C VAL A 50 7.15 7.84 -1.60
N ARG A 51 7.75 7.74 -2.79
CA ARG A 51 7.33 8.53 -3.96
C ARG A 51 5.88 8.26 -4.34
N ARG A 52 5.45 6.99 -4.33
CA ARG A 52 4.07 6.59 -4.62
C ARG A 52 3.09 7.14 -3.58
N ILE A 53 3.46 7.17 -2.30
CA ILE A 53 2.63 7.79 -1.26
C ILE A 53 2.50 9.30 -1.49
N GLU A 54 3.58 10.00 -1.86
CA GLU A 54 3.54 11.43 -2.19
C GLU A 54 2.71 11.74 -3.45
N GLU A 55 2.67 10.83 -4.43
CA GLU A 55 1.76 10.94 -5.57
C GLU A 55 0.29 10.85 -5.13
N ALA A 56 -0.05 9.88 -4.27
CA ALA A 56 -1.40 9.71 -3.73
C ALA A 56 -1.84 10.91 -2.87
N ARG A 57 -0.89 11.56 -2.17
CA ARG A 57 -1.12 12.75 -1.35
C ARG A 57 -1.73 13.92 -2.12
N ARG A 58 -1.57 13.95 -3.45
CA ARG A 58 -2.20 14.96 -4.32
C ARG A 58 -3.74 14.88 -4.33
N TYR A 59 -4.30 13.72 -3.95
CA TYR A 59 -5.73 13.46 -3.98
C TYR A 59 -6.34 13.26 -2.59
N VAL A 60 -5.58 12.69 -1.65
CA VAL A 60 -6.02 12.38 -0.28
C VAL A 60 -5.00 12.94 0.71
N PRO A 61 -5.42 13.66 1.78
CA PRO A 61 -4.48 14.17 2.78
C PRO A 61 -3.63 13.06 3.41
N LEU A 62 -2.38 13.37 3.75
CA LEU A 62 -1.40 12.37 4.22
C LEU A 62 -1.87 11.69 5.52
N GLU A 63 -2.57 12.41 6.39
CA GLU A 63 -3.16 11.90 7.62
C GLU A 63 -4.29 10.88 7.39
N ASN A 64 -4.84 10.82 6.17
CA ASN A 64 -5.87 9.87 5.76
C ASN A 64 -5.31 8.76 4.84
N LEU A 65 -3.99 8.68 4.69
CA LEU A 65 -3.32 7.62 3.93
C LEU A 65 -2.66 6.61 4.87
N ALA A 66 -2.61 5.36 4.44
CA ALA A 66 -1.86 4.30 5.09
C ALA A 66 -1.19 3.37 4.04
N LEU A 67 -0.24 2.55 4.46
CA LEU A 67 0.49 1.61 3.61
C LEU A 67 0.20 0.16 4.04
N SER A 68 -0.02 -0.72 3.08
CA SER A 68 -0.13 -2.16 3.31
C SER A 68 0.48 -2.98 2.17
N PRO A 69 0.60 -4.31 2.33
CA PRO A 69 0.64 -5.21 1.19
C PRO A 69 -0.62 -5.06 0.32
N GLN A 70 -0.54 -5.45 -0.96
CA GLN A 70 -1.68 -5.44 -1.87
C GLN A 70 -2.82 -6.35 -1.36
N CYS A 71 -2.47 -7.49 -0.77
CA CYS A 71 -3.41 -8.50 -0.32
C CYS A 71 -2.80 -9.29 0.84
N GLY A 72 -3.53 -10.24 1.39
CA GLY A 72 -2.99 -11.18 2.38
C GLY A 72 -1.99 -12.18 1.75
N PHE A 73 -1.08 -12.70 2.57
CA PHE A 73 -0.10 -13.72 2.15
C PHE A 73 -0.69 -15.13 2.05
N ALA A 74 -1.91 -15.35 2.54
CA ALA A 74 -2.57 -16.65 2.56
C ALA A 74 -3.04 -17.14 1.17
N SER A 75 -2.96 -16.31 0.14
CA SER A 75 -3.38 -16.71 -1.22
C SER A 75 -2.37 -17.70 -1.80
N THR A 76 -2.80 -18.94 -2.06
CA THR A 76 -1.98 -20.00 -2.67
C THR A 76 -2.26 -20.15 -4.17
N MET A 77 -2.60 -19.07 -4.88
CA MET A 77 -2.65 -19.14 -6.34
C MET A 77 -1.26 -19.55 -6.86
N GLU A 78 -1.25 -20.46 -7.83
CA GLU A 78 -0.06 -20.90 -8.56
C GLU A 78 0.79 -19.67 -8.94
N GLY A 79 1.99 -19.55 -8.34
CA GLY A 79 2.91 -18.43 -8.56
C GLY A 79 3.30 -17.61 -7.33
N ASN A 80 2.60 -17.74 -6.19
CA ASN A 80 2.96 -17.05 -4.95
C ASN A 80 4.09 -17.79 -4.20
N LEU A 81 5.29 -17.78 -4.76
CA LEU A 81 6.48 -18.36 -4.13
C LEU A 81 7.07 -17.37 -3.11
N LEU A 82 6.40 -17.20 -1.96
CA LEU A 82 6.95 -16.50 -0.80
C LEU A 82 7.21 -17.49 0.32
N THR A 83 8.44 -17.47 0.84
CA THR A 83 8.78 -18.07 2.11
C THR A 83 8.24 -17.23 3.26
N GLU A 84 8.18 -17.80 4.47
CA GLU A 84 7.82 -17.05 5.68
C GLU A 84 8.77 -15.86 5.89
N ASP A 85 10.07 -16.04 5.63
CA ASP A 85 11.08 -14.98 5.72
C ASP A 85 10.80 -13.84 4.73
N ASP A 86 10.32 -14.15 3.51
CA ASP A 86 9.90 -13.13 2.54
C ASP A 86 8.73 -12.30 3.08
N GLN A 87 7.75 -12.95 3.71
CA GLN A 87 6.58 -12.29 4.29
C GLN A 87 7.00 -11.35 5.43
N TRP A 88 7.87 -11.81 6.34
CA TRP A 88 8.39 -10.98 7.43
C TRP A 88 9.20 -9.80 6.93
N ARG A 89 10.04 -9.98 5.92
CA ARG A 89 10.80 -8.88 5.30
C ARG A 89 9.87 -7.84 4.66
N LYS A 90 8.78 -8.28 4.03
CA LYS A 90 7.75 -7.38 3.47
C LYS A 90 6.99 -6.62 4.55
N LEU A 91 6.60 -7.27 5.65
CA LEU A 91 5.97 -6.59 6.78
C LEU A 91 6.92 -5.57 7.42
N LYS A 92 8.20 -5.93 7.58
CA LYS A 92 9.23 -5.00 8.05
C LYS A 92 9.36 -3.79 7.12
N LEU A 93 9.39 -4.00 5.80
CA LEU A 93 9.42 -2.91 4.83
C LEU A 93 8.22 -1.97 4.97
N VAL A 94 7.01 -2.50 5.17
CA VAL A 94 5.80 -1.69 5.41
C VAL A 94 5.97 -0.83 6.67
N VAL A 95 6.39 -1.42 7.78
CA VAL A 95 6.60 -0.71 9.06
C VAL A 95 7.68 0.36 8.93
N ASP A 96 8.85 0.01 8.39
CA ASP A 96 9.97 0.95 8.24
C ASP A 96 9.60 2.12 7.31
N THR A 97 8.87 1.84 6.23
CA THR A 97 8.39 2.88 5.31
C THR A 97 7.35 3.76 5.98
N ALA A 98 6.43 3.19 6.76
CA ALA A 98 5.43 3.96 7.49
C ALA A 98 6.11 4.86 8.55
N ALA A 99 7.10 4.35 9.28
CA ALA A 99 7.89 5.14 10.22
C ALA A 99 8.63 6.29 9.51
N LYS A 100 9.17 6.07 8.31
CA LYS A 100 9.85 7.12 7.52
C LYS A 100 8.89 8.23 7.08
N VAL A 101 7.66 7.89 6.70
CA VAL A 101 6.68 8.84 6.16
C VAL A 101 5.89 9.56 7.26
N TRP A 102 5.43 8.83 8.29
CA TRP A 102 4.54 9.36 9.33
C TRP A 102 5.21 9.48 10.72
N GLY A 103 6.39 8.90 10.93
CA GLY A 103 7.06 8.89 12.24
C GLY A 103 7.83 10.16 12.59
N GLN A 104 7.84 11.17 11.70
CA GLN A 104 8.30 12.52 12.04
C GLN A 104 7.10 13.35 12.51
N ALA A 105 6.73 13.17 13.78
CA ALA A 105 5.75 13.98 14.49
C ALA A 105 6.36 14.49 15.79
#